data_AF-A0A4S2RFU0-F1
#
_entry.id   AF-A0A4S2RFU0-F1
#
_cell.length_a   1.000
_cell.length_b   1.000
_cell.length_c   1.000
_cell.angle_alpha   90.00
_cell.angle_beta   90.00
_cell.angle_gamma   90.00
#
_symmetry.space_group_name_H-M   'P 1'
#
loop_
_entity.id
_entity.type
_entity.pdbx_description
1 polymer ?
#
loop_
_entity_poly.entity_id
_entity_poly.type
_entity_poly.pdbx_seq_one_letter_code
_entity_poly.pdbx_strand_id
1 'polypeptide(L)' 'MAPKKSPHPDSVAAAQQRLAAAKTRRDETKTQADCDFWNEVAAAIDGGELLQAQACEAIGYGREYVRRQLLEHKTD' A
#
# COMPACT_ATOMS: atom_id res chain seq x y z
N MET A 1 -11.21 -35.18 18.41
CA MET A 1 -12.11 -34.02 18.23
C MET A 1 -11.90 -33.09 19.43
N ALA A 2 -11.24 -31.94 19.26
CA ALA A 2 -11.04 -31.03 20.38
C ALA A 2 -12.38 -30.40 20.79
N PRO A 3 -12.67 -30.21 22.10
CA PRO A 3 -13.91 -29.57 22.52
C PRO A 3 -13.93 -28.13 21.98
N LYS A 4 -14.99 -27.79 21.24
CA LYS A 4 -15.30 -26.43 20.79
C LYS A 4 -15.58 -25.58 22.03
N LYS A 5 -14.54 -25.05 22.67
CA LYS A 5 -14.68 -24.08 23.76
C LYS A 5 -15.12 -22.76 23.13
N SER A 6 -16.33 -22.31 23.47
CA SER A 6 -16.76 -20.95 23.18
C SER A 6 -15.78 -19.98 23.85
N PRO A 7 -15.23 -19.01 23.11
CA PRO A 7 -14.24 -18.10 23.66
C PRO A 7 -14.87 -17.18 24.71
N HIS A 8 -14.14 -16.93 25.80
CA HIS A 8 -14.57 -15.99 26.83
C HIS A 8 -14.71 -14.58 26.24
N PRO A 9 -15.78 -13.82 26.54
CA PRO A 9 -16.04 -12.51 25.93
C PRO A 9 -14.86 -11.53 26.07
N ASP A 10 -14.22 -11.45 27.24
CA ASP A 10 -13.01 -10.63 27.44
C ASP A 10 -11.84 -11.04 26.54
N SER A 11 -11.63 -12.35 26.35
CA SER A 11 -10.59 -12.85 25.44
C SER A 11 -10.90 -12.54 23.98
N VAL A 12 -12.19 -12.50 23.60
CA VAL A 12 -12.63 -12.09 22.26
C VAL A 12 -12.38 -10.60 22.05
N ALA A 13 -12.79 -9.74 23.00
CA ALA A 13 -12.59 -8.30 22.90
C ALA A 13 -11.10 -7.93 22.79
N ALA A 14 -10.26 -8.51 23.65
CA ALA A 14 -8.81 -8.29 23.61
C ALA A 14 -8.17 -8.84 22.31
N ALA A 15 -8.69 -9.94 21.75
CA ALA A 15 -8.22 -10.43 20.45
C ALA A 15 -8.64 -9.51 19.30
N GLN A 16 -9.88 -9.02 19.30
CA GLN A 16 -10.39 -8.09 18.29
C GLN A 16 -9.61 -6.77 18.28
N GLN A 17 -9.29 -6.20 19.44
CA GLN A 17 -8.48 -4.99 19.54
C GLN A 17 -7.07 -5.19 18.96
N ARG A 18 -6.41 -6.32 19.28
CA ARG A 18 -5.10 -6.65 18.72
C ARG A 18 -5.15 -6.84 17.21
N LEU A 19 -6.19 -7.51 16.69
CA LEU A 19 -6.36 -7.72 15.26
C LEU A 19 -6.67 -6.41 14.53
N ALA A 20 -7.46 -5.52 15.13
CA ALA A 20 -7.73 -4.19 14.58
C ALA A 20 -6.43 -3.37 14.47
N ALA A 21 -5.63 -3.32 15.54
CA ALA A 21 -4.33 -2.64 15.52
C ALA A 21 -3.36 -3.25 14.49
N ALA A 22 -3.30 -4.58 14.39
CA ALA A 22 -2.48 -5.26 13.38
C ALA A 22 -2.95 -4.95 11.95
N LYS A 23 -4.26 -4.83 11.73
CA LYS A 23 -4.82 -4.42 10.44
C LYS A 23 -4.45 -2.98 10.11
N THR A 24 -4.64 -2.04 11.04
CA THR A 24 -4.25 -0.64 10.86
C THR A 24 -2.79 -0.53 10.46
N ARG A 25 -1.89 -1.19 11.21
CA ARG A 25 -0.47 -1.20 10.88
C ARG A 25 -0.17 -1.75 9.49
N ARG A 26 -0.81 -2.86 9.11
CA ARG A 26 -0.66 -3.44 7.77
C ARG A 26 -1.11 -2.46 6.70
N ASP A 27 -2.25 -1.83 6.88
CA ASP A 27 -2.82 -0.89 5.91
C ASP A 27 -1.92 0.35 5.80
N GLU A 28 -1.40 0.89 6.92
CA GLU A 28 -0.41 1.97 6.93
C GLU A 28 0.88 1.59 6.19
N THR A 29 1.44 0.40 6.46
CA THR A 29 2.65 -0.07 5.76
C THR A 29 2.40 -0.24 4.26
N LYS A 30 1.21 -0.71 3.86
CA LYS A 30 0.85 -0.79 2.45
C LYS A 30 0.77 0.59 1.81
N THR A 31 0.14 1.56 2.47
CA THR A 31 0.07 2.94 1.99
C THR A 31 1.46 3.55 1.86
N GLN A 32 2.33 3.34 2.86
CA GLN A 32 3.71 3.84 2.79
C GLN A 32 4.47 3.23 1.61
N ALA A 33 4.40 1.91 1.44
CA ALA A 33 5.05 1.22 0.33
C ALA A 33 4.52 1.68 -1.03
N ASP A 34 3.23 1.98 -1.13
CA ASP A 34 2.61 2.54 -2.35
C ASP A 34 3.14 3.95 -2.64
N CYS A 35 3.22 4.81 -1.63
CA CYS A 35 3.84 6.13 -1.74
C CYS A 35 5.31 6.05 -2.17
N ASP A 36 6.10 5.19 -1.52
CA ASP A 36 7.52 5.01 -1.83
C ASP A 36 7.71 4.55 -3.27
N PHE A 37 6.90 3.59 -3.71
CA PHE A 37 6.90 3.11 -5.10
C PHE A 37 6.63 4.25 -6.10
N TRP A 38 5.60 5.07 -5.89
CA TRP A 38 5.29 6.16 -6.82
C TRP A 38 6.33 7.28 -6.79
N ASN A 39 6.97 7.51 -5.64
CA ASN A 39 8.08 8.44 -5.53
C ASN A 39 9.29 7.97 -6.33
N GLU A 40 9.62 6.67 -6.30
CA GLU A 40 10.69 6.10 -7.13
C GLU A 40 10.37 6.24 -8.63
N VAL A 41 9.12 5.95 -9.03
CA VAL A 41 8.68 6.14 -10.42
C VAL A 41 8.79 7.61 -10.85
N ALA A 42 8.39 8.55 -9.99
CA ALA A 42 8.50 9.98 -10.25
C ALA A 42 9.97 10.40 -10.39
N ALA A 43 10.83 9.98 -9.46
CA ALA A 43 12.25 10.28 -9.45
C ALA A 43 12.96 9.78 -10.71
N ALA A 44 12.65 8.56 -11.17
CA ALA A 44 13.22 8.01 -12.41
C ALA A 44 12.79 8.81 -13.65
N ILE A 45 11.57 9.35 -13.67
CA ILE A 45 11.08 10.18 -14.78
C ILE A 45 11.70 11.58 -14.72
N ASP A 46 11.69 12.22 -13.57
CA ASP A 46 12.22 13.58 -13.38
C ASP A 46 13.74 13.64 -13.51
N GLY A 47 14.43 12.58 -13.10
CA GLY A 47 15.87 12.38 -13.31
C GLY A 47 16.25 12.05 -14.76
N GLY A 48 15.28 11.81 -15.63
CA GLY A 48 15.50 11.49 -17.03
C GLY A 48 16.05 10.08 -17.28
N GLU A 49 15.98 9.18 -16.30
CA GLU A 49 16.38 7.78 -16.44
C GLU A 49 15.41 7.01 -17.33
N LEU A 50 14.12 7.36 -17.28
CA LEU A 50 13.05 6.76 -18.08
C LEU A 50 12.05 7.81 -18.56
N LEU A 51 11.51 7.63 -19.77
CA LEU A 51 10.31 8.35 -20.19
C LEU A 51 9.07 7.75 -19.51
N GLN A 52 8.01 8.55 -19.34
CA GLN A 52 6.74 8.08 -18.77
C GLN A 52 6.20 6.83 -19.48
N ALA A 53 6.35 6.74 -20.81
CA ALA A 53 5.93 5.56 -21.58
C ALA A 53 6.69 4.29 -21.16
N GLN A 54 8.01 4.39 -21.00
CA GLN A 54 8.86 3.28 -20.56
C GLN A 54 8.55 2.89 -19.12
N ALA A 55 8.29 3.87 -18.25
CA ALA A 55 7.85 3.60 -16.88
C ALA A 55 6.51 2.83 -16.88
N CYS A 56 5.55 3.23 -17.70
CA CYS A 56 4.26 2.53 -17.84
C CYS A 56 4.43 1.07 -18.29
N GLU A 57 5.31 0.83 -19.27
CA GLU A 57 5.63 -0.52 -19.75
C GLU A 57 6.32 -1.37 -18.67
N ALA A 58 7.26 -0.78 -17.92
CA ALA A 58 8.01 -1.49 -16.88
C ALA A 58 7.14 -1.94 -15.71
N ILE A 59 6.16 -1.12 -15.31
CA ILE A 59 5.27 -1.41 -14.17
C ILE A 59 3.91 -2.00 -14.59
N GLY A 60 3.66 -2.11 -15.89
CA GLY A 60 2.43 -2.72 -16.44
C GLY A 60 1.16 -1.89 -16.25
N TYR A 61 1.29 -0.58 -16.01
CA TYR A 61 0.15 0.31 -15.81
C TYR A 61 -0.13 1.18 -17.04
N GLY A 62 -1.41 1.52 -17.22
CA GLY A 62 -1.83 2.45 -18.27
C GLY A 62 -1.36 3.88 -17.99
N ARG A 63 -1.08 4.65 -19.06
CA ARG A 63 -0.56 6.02 -18.97
C ARG A 63 -1.42 6.97 -18.14
N GLU A 64 -2.74 6.87 -18.24
CA GLU A 64 -3.66 7.71 -17.46
C GLU A 64 -3.59 7.40 -15.96
N TYR A 65 -3.48 6.12 -15.60
CA TYR A 65 -3.34 5.70 -14.21
C TYR A 65 -2.02 6.19 -13.62
N VAL A 66 -0.90 5.96 -14.32
CA VAL A 66 0.42 6.46 -13.91
C VAL A 66 0.41 7.97 -13.78
N ARG A 67 -0.16 8.69 -14.75
CA ARG A 67 -0.25 10.16 -14.67
C ARG A 67 -1.01 10.62 -13.44
N ARG A 68 -2.13 9.98 -13.11
CA ARG A 68 -2.93 10.33 -11.93
C ARG A 68 -2.14 10.07 -10.65
N GLN A 69 -1.52 8.91 -10.52
CA GLN A 69 -0.73 8.56 -9.34
C GLN A 69 0.48 9.48 -9.17
N LEU A 70 1.17 9.82 -10.26
CA LEU A 70 2.21 10.83 -10.22
C LEU A 70 1.68 12.19 -9.75
N LEU A 71 0.47 12.62 -10.14
CA LEU A 71 -0.10 13.87 -9.63
C LEU A 71 -0.52 13.79 -8.15
N GLU A 72 -0.97 12.63 -7.69
CA GLU A 72 -1.40 12.41 -6.30
C GLU A 72 -0.22 12.30 -5.33
N HIS A 73 0.89 11.67 -5.76
CA HIS A 73 2.06 11.42 -4.92
C HIS A 73 3.17 12.47 -5.07
N LYS A 74 3.22 13.19 -6.19
CA LYS A 74 4.13 14.33 -6.40
C LYS A 74 3.56 15.55 -5.69
N THR A 75 3.62 15.52 -4.36
CA THR A 75 3.46 16.71 -3.55
C THR A 75 4.81 17.45 -3.57
N ASP A 76 4.76 18.71 -4.00
CA ASP A 76 5.86 19.68 -4.07
C ASP A 76 6.87 19.60 -2.90
#